data_AF-A0A9E3W0S1-F1
#
_entry.id   AF-A0A9E3W0S1-F1
#
_cell.length_a   1.000
_cell.length_b   1.000
_cell.length_c   1.000
_cell.angle_alpha   90.00
_cell.angle_beta   90.00
_cell.angle_gamma   90.00
#
_symmetry.space_group_name_H-M   'P 1'
#
loop_
_entity.id
_entity.type
_entity.pdbx_description
1 polymer ?
#
loop_
_entity_poly.entity_id
_entity_poly.type
_entity_poly.pdbx_seq_one_letter_code
_entity_poly.pdbx_strand_id
1 'polypeptide(L)'
;MKENERTIDNYLDNHYIHRSNWLRAAVLGANDGILSTASIAIGVAAASDVREPIILAALAGLVAGALSMAAGEYVSVSSQTDVEKADIEREKQELEEMPELELQLLAQIYEKRGLKKETALTVAKEMTEKDALAAHVRDE
;
A
#
# COMPACT_ATOMS: atom_id res chain seq x y z
N MET A 1 -6.82 -35.26 16.15
CA MET A 1 -7.01 -33.79 16.11
C MET A 1 -5.67 -33.19 16.49
N LYS A 2 -4.86 -32.74 15.53
CA LYS A 2 -3.54 -32.16 15.82
C LYS A 2 -3.77 -30.74 16.35
N GLU A 3 -3.28 -30.47 17.56
CA GLU A 3 -3.21 -29.10 18.09
C GLU A 3 -2.44 -28.22 17.11
N ASN A 4 -3.04 -27.09 16.77
CA ASN A 4 -2.42 -26.08 15.93
C ASN A 4 -1.43 -25.31 16.82
N GLU A 5 -0.14 -25.68 16.81
CA GLU A 5 0.90 -24.95 17.55
C GLU A 5 0.95 -23.50 17.06
N ARG A 6 0.69 -22.57 18.00
CA ARG A 6 0.79 -21.13 17.73
C ARG A 6 2.28 -20.75 17.71
N THR A 7 2.86 -20.63 16.51
CA THR A 7 4.17 -20.00 16.28
C THR A 7 4.02 -18.49 16.19
N ILE A 8 5.10 -17.74 16.46
CA ILE A 8 5.11 -16.27 16.33
C ILE A 8 4.69 -15.86 14.90
N ASP A 9 5.17 -16.59 13.89
CA ASP A 9 4.85 -16.36 12.48
C ASP A 9 3.33 -16.49 12.23
N ASN A 10 2.69 -17.55 12.71
CA ASN A 10 1.24 -17.76 12.59
C ASN A 10 0.40 -16.73 13.37
N TYR A 11 0.97 -16.10 14.40
CA TYR A 11 0.28 -15.06 15.19
C TYR A 11 0.29 -13.71 14.48
N LEU A 12 1.40 -13.35 13.84
CA LEU A 12 1.57 -12.10 13.10
C LEU A 12 0.86 -12.13 11.73
N ASP A 13 0.79 -13.30 11.06
CA ASP A 13 0.15 -13.45 9.76
C ASP A 13 -1.37 -13.21 9.76
N ASN A 14 -2.02 -13.23 10.93
CA ASN A 14 -3.48 -13.07 11.05
C ASN A 14 -3.99 -11.62 10.92
N HIS A 15 -3.14 -10.67 10.53
CA HIS A 15 -3.58 -9.30 10.33
C HIS A 15 -4.27 -9.13 8.96
N TYR A 16 -5.62 -9.11 8.98
CA TYR A 16 -6.55 -8.88 7.86
C TYR A 16 -6.32 -7.59 7.03
N ILE A 17 -5.32 -6.78 7.38
CA ILE A 17 -5.08 -5.43 6.85
C ILE A 17 -4.79 -5.48 5.35
N HIS A 18 -4.03 -6.47 4.87
CA HIS A 18 -3.66 -6.54 3.44
C HIS A 18 -4.86 -6.93 2.54
N ARG A 19 -5.80 -7.74 3.03
CA ARG A 19 -7.05 -8.04 2.31
C ARG A 19 -7.98 -6.82 2.21
N SER A 20 -7.85 -5.86 3.14
CA SER A 20 -8.68 -4.65 3.19
C SER A 20 -8.44 -3.74 1.98
N ASN A 21 -7.20 -3.55 1.55
CA ASN A 21 -6.88 -2.62 0.46
C ASN A 21 -7.41 -3.08 -0.90
N TRP A 22 -7.20 -4.36 -1.24
CA TRP A 22 -7.77 -4.94 -2.47
C TRP A 22 -9.30 -4.95 -2.43
N LEU A 23 -9.89 -5.32 -1.30
CA LEU A 23 -11.35 -5.34 -1.16
C LEU A 23 -11.94 -3.93 -1.32
N ARG A 24 -11.28 -2.92 -0.73
CA ARG A 24 -11.67 -1.51 -0.88
C ARG A 24 -11.63 -1.07 -2.35
N ALA A 25 -10.54 -1.37 -3.06
CA ALA A 25 -10.41 -1.06 -4.48
C ALA A 25 -11.50 -1.77 -5.30
N ALA A 26 -11.74 -3.06 -5.05
CA ALA A 26 -12.77 -3.83 -5.75
C ALA A 26 -14.18 -3.30 -5.51
N VAL A 27 -14.52 -2.94 -4.26
CA VAL A 27 -15.85 -2.41 -3.90
C VAL A 27 -16.07 -1.02 -4.50
N LEU A 28 -15.09 -0.12 -4.41
CA LEU A 28 -15.17 1.20 -5.03
C LEU A 28 -15.32 1.08 -6.56
N GLY A 29 -14.56 0.19 -7.19
CA GLY A 29 -14.64 -0.04 -8.63
C GLY A 29 -15.96 -0.62 -9.08
N ALA A 30 -16.53 -1.56 -8.33
CA ALA A 30 -17.84 -2.10 -8.61
C ALA A 30 -18.93 -1.02 -8.49
N ASN A 31 -18.87 -0.20 -7.43
CA ASN A 31 -19.80 0.89 -7.21
C ASN A 31 -19.74 1.94 -8.34
N ASP A 32 -18.54 2.38 -8.68
CA ASP A 32 -18.32 3.38 -9.73
C ASP A 32 -18.69 2.82 -11.11
N GLY A 33 -18.38 1.55 -11.38
CA GLY A 33 -18.74 0.87 -12.63
C GLY A 33 -20.25 0.75 -12.83
N ILE A 34 -21.00 0.35 -11.79
CA ILE A 34 -22.47 0.26 -11.85
C ILE A 34 -23.06 1.65 -12.06
N LEU A 35 -22.67 2.63 -11.24
CA LEU A 35 -23.24 3.98 -11.26
C LEU A 35 -22.95 4.69 -12.58
N SER A 36 -21.70 4.65 -13.05
CA SER A 36 -21.30 5.31 -14.30
C SER A 36 -21.97 4.67 -15.52
N THR A 37 -21.96 3.33 -15.63
CA THR A 37 -22.56 2.62 -16.77
C THR A 37 -24.07 2.82 -16.82
N ALA A 38 -24.76 2.75 -15.67
CA ALA A 38 -26.20 3.00 -15.59
C ALA A 38 -26.53 4.47 -15.95
N SER A 39 -25.74 5.43 -15.47
CA SER A 39 -25.95 6.85 -15.77
C SER A 39 -25.76 7.15 -17.25
N ILE A 40 -24.74 6.56 -17.90
CA ILE A 40 -24.53 6.68 -19.35
C ILE A 40 -25.71 6.07 -20.11
N ALA A 41 -26.16 4.86 -19.74
CA ALA A 41 -27.29 4.20 -20.38
C ALA A 41 -28.58 5.03 -20.27
N ILE A 42 -28.90 5.53 -19.08
CA ILE A 42 -30.08 6.39 -18.84
C ILE A 42 -29.97 7.70 -19.62
N GLY A 43 -28.80 8.34 -19.62
CA GLY A 43 -28.57 9.60 -20.34
C GLY A 43 -28.74 9.47 -21.85
N VAL A 44 -28.22 8.39 -22.45
CA VAL A 44 -28.39 8.12 -23.88
C VAL A 44 -29.83 7.69 -24.19
N ALA A 45 -30.47 6.91 -23.32
CA ALA A 45 -31.88 6.51 -23.47
C ALA A 45 -32.83 7.71 -23.43
N ALA A 46 -32.51 8.76 -22.67
CA ALA A 46 -33.30 9.99 -22.65
C ALA A 46 -33.23 10.78 -23.98
N ALA A 47 -32.23 10.50 -24.82
CA ALA A 47 -31.98 11.19 -26.08
C ALA A 47 -32.12 10.29 -27.32
N SER A 48 -32.51 9.02 -27.16
CA SER A 48 -32.57 8.05 -28.24
C SER A 48 -33.75 7.08 -28.10
N ASP A 49 -34.50 6.89 -29.18
CA ASP A 49 -35.63 5.94 -29.25
C ASP A 49 -35.21 4.52 -29.66
N VAL A 50 -33.94 4.31 -30.00
CA VAL A 50 -33.38 3.02 -30.46
C VAL A 50 -32.38 2.44 -29.46
N ARG A 51 -32.28 1.10 -29.43
CA ARG A 51 -31.49 0.39 -28.41
C ARG A 51 -30.00 0.35 -28.71
N GLU A 52 -29.59 0.33 -29.98
CA GLU A 52 -28.17 0.19 -30.31
C GLU A 52 -27.27 1.28 -29.70
N PRO A 53 -27.62 2.58 -29.75
CA PRO A 53 -26.78 3.63 -29.16
C PRO A 53 -26.63 3.49 -27.64
N ILE A 54 -27.68 3.06 -26.94
CA ILE A 54 -27.68 2.88 -25.49
C ILE A 54 -26.69 1.77 -25.11
N ILE A 55 -26.77 0.62 -25.77
CA ILE A 55 -25.90 -0.54 -25.49
C ILE A 55 -24.46 -0.22 -25.85
N LEU A 56 -24.23 0.41 -27.00
CA LEU A 56 -22.89 0.79 -27.44
C LEU A 56 -22.24 1.77 -26.46
N ALA A 57 -22.96 2.80 -26.03
CA ALA A 57 -22.44 3.79 -25.10
C ALA A 57 -22.18 3.19 -23.71
N ALA A 58 -23.08 2.35 -23.20
CA ALA A 58 -22.90 1.67 -21.92
C ALA A 58 -21.68 0.75 -21.94
N LEU A 59 -21.50 -0.05 -23.01
CA LEU A 59 -20.34 -0.93 -23.13
C LEU A 59 -19.04 -0.14 -23.28
N ALA A 60 -19.03 0.91 -24.09
CA ALA A 60 -17.87 1.79 -24.24
C ALA A 60 -17.50 2.45 -22.89
N GLY A 61 -18.48 2.94 -22.15
CA GLY A 61 -18.30 3.53 -20.83
C GLY A 61 -17.75 2.53 -19.81
N LEU A 62 -18.27 1.30 -19.79
CA LEU A 62 -17.78 0.23 -18.92
C LEU A 62 -16.30 -0.09 -19.22
N VAL A 63 -15.96 -0.31 -20.49
CA VAL A 63 -14.59 -0.66 -20.90
C VAL A 63 -13.64 0.49 -20.59
N ALA A 64 -14.02 1.73 -20.93
CA ALA A 64 -13.21 2.91 -20.64
C ALA A 64 -13.01 3.10 -19.12
N GLY A 65 -14.07 2.95 -18.32
CA GLY A 65 -14.01 3.06 -16.86
C GLY A 65 -13.11 1.99 -16.23
N ALA A 66 -13.24 0.73 -16.65
CA ALA A 66 -12.42 -0.37 -16.17
C ALA A 66 -10.93 -0.17 -16.50
N LEU A 67 -10.61 0.24 -17.74
CA LEU A 67 -9.24 0.53 -18.15
C LEU A 67 -8.65 1.73 -17.38
N SER A 68 -9.42 2.80 -17.22
CA SER A 68 -9.00 3.98 -16.46
C SER A 68 -8.68 3.63 -15.01
N MET A 69 -9.52 2.81 -14.38
CA MET A 69 -9.31 2.39 -12.99
C MET A 69 -8.10 1.47 -12.85
N ALA A 70 -7.94 0.50 -13.75
CA ALA A 70 -6.78 -0.39 -13.75
C ALA A 70 -5.47 0.37 -13.97
N ALA A 71 -5.45 1.31 -14.93
CA ALA A 71 -4.30 2.14 -15.19
C ALA A 71 -3.99 3.07 -14.01
N GLY A 72 -5.01 3.67 -13.39
CA GLY A 72 -4.86 4.52 -12.21
C GLY A 72 -4.24 3.78 -11.02
N GLU A 73 -4.72 2.57 -10.72
CA GLU A 73 -4.17 1.75 -9.64
C GLU A 73 -2.73 1.32 -9.95
N TYR A 74 -2.45 0.89 -11.18
CA TYR A 74 -1.09 0.52 -11.59
C TYR A 74 -0.11 1.67 -11.43
N VAL A 75 -0.46 2.87 -11.92
CA VAL A 75 0.39 4.05 -11.78
C VAL A 75 0.57 4.41 -10.31
N SER A 76 -0.49 4.34 -9.50
CA SER A 76 -0.43 4.63 -8.07
C SER A 76 0.55 3.70 -7.33
N VAL A 77 0.44 2.38 -7.57
CA VAL A 77 1.34 1.39 -6.96
C VAL A 77 2.77 1.57 -7.47
N SER A 78 2.95 1.78 -8.78
CA SER A 78 4.28 2.01 -9.36
C SER A 78 4.95 3.24 -8.74
N SER A 79 4.23 4.36 -8.61
CA SER A 79 4.77 5.58 -8.00
C SER A 79 5.13 5.39 -6.52
N GLN A 80 4.32 4.65 -5.75
CA GLN A 80 4.65 4.30 -4.37
C GLN A 80 5.94 3.47 -4.30
N THR A 81 6.04 2.44 -5.14
CA THR A 81 7.24 1.61 -5.23
C THR A 81 8.48 2.41 -5.64
N ASP A 82 8.35 3.38 -6.53
CA ASP A 82 9.47 4.21 -6.96
C ASP A 82 9.93 5.17 -5.85
N VAL A 83 9.00 5.72 -5.06
CA VAL A 83 9.32 6.51 -3.85
C VAL A 83 10.02 5.65 -2.81
N GLU A 84 9.48 4.46 -2.49
CA GLU A 84 10.10 3.54 -1.53
C GLU A 84 11.53 3.17 -1.94
N LYS A 85 11.78 2.91 -3.23
CA LYS A 85 13.14 2.63 -3.72
C LYS A 85 14.07 3.82 -3.59
N ALA A 86 13.58 5.03 -3.87
CA ALA A 86 14.37 6.25 -3.72
C ALA A 86 14.73 6.50 -2.25
N ASP A 87 13.79 6.26 -1.34
CA ASP A 87 14.00 6.38 0.10
C ASP A 87 15.03 5.35 0.60
N ILE A 88 14.95 4.09 0.15
CA ILE A 88 15.93 3.04 0.47
C ILE A 88 17.35 3.43 -0.01
N GLU A 89 17.47 3.98 -1.22
CA GLU A 89 18.77 4.37 -1.76
C GLU A 89 19.35 5.58 -1.01
N ARG A 90 18.51 6.53 -0.60
CA ARG A 90 18.91 7.66 0.27
C ARG A 90 19.40 7.14 1.62
N GLU A 91 18.64 6.25 2.26
CA GLU A 91 18.96 5.67 3.55
C GLU A 91 20.30 4.94 3.53
N LYS A 92 20.55 4.19 2.45
CA LYS A 92 21.82 3.51 2.25
C LYS A 92 23.00 4.48 2.19
N GLN A 93 22.83 5.63 1.53
CA GLN A 93 23.87 6.66 1.48
C GLN A 93 24.09 7.29 2.87
N GLU A 94 23.03 7.56 3.62
CA GLU A 94 23.12 8.14 4.97
C GLU A 94 23.81 7.19 5.96
N LEU A 95 23.53 5.89 5.87
CA LEU A 95 24.22 4.85 6.65
C LEU A 95 25.71 4.72 6.31
N GLU A 96 26.11 4.99 5.06
CA GLU A 96 27.51 4.99 4.64
C GLU A 96 28.25 6.28 5.06
N GLU A 97 27.60 7.44 4.96
CA GLU A 97 28.20 8.75 5.22
C GLU A 97 28.21 9.14 6.70
N MET A 98 27.17 8.77 7.46
CA MET A 98 26.94 9.23 8.84
C MET A 98 26.46 8.12 9.79
N PRO A 99 27.18 6.98 9.92
CA PRO A 99 26.71 5.82 10.66
C PRO A 99 26.45 6.10 12.15
N GLU A 100 27.24 6.98 12.81
CA GLU A 100 27.00 7.33 14.20
C GLU A 100 25.73 8.17 14.39
N LEU A 101 25.40 9.03 13.42
CA LEU A 101 24.18 9.85 13.47
C LEU A 101 22.95 8.97 13.30
N GLU A 102 22.98 8.06 12.33
CA GLU A 102 21.88 7.14 12.06
C GLU A 102 21.58 6.23 13.25
N LEU A 103 22.60 5.69 13.91
CA LEU A 103 22.41 4.93 15.15
C LEU A 103 21.72 5.74 16.25
N GLN A 104 22.05 7.04 16.38
CA GLN A 104 21.39 7.92 17.36
C GLN A 104 19.95 8.26 16.95
N LEU A 105 19.67 8.37 15.66
CA LEU A 105 18.30 8.60 15.14
C LEU A 105 17.43 7.37 15.39
N LEU A 106 17.93 6.17 15.07
CA LEU A 106 17.23 4.92 15.35
C LEU A 106 16.94 4.74 16.85
N ALA A 107 17.91 5.05 17.72
CA ALA A 107 17.69 5.05 19.16
C ALA A 107 16.59 6.05 19.56
N GLN A 108 16.60 7.28 19.01
CA GLN A 108 15.54 8.26 19.28
C GLN A 108 14.16 7.80 18.79
N ILE A 109 14.07 7.07 17.68
CA ILE A 109 12.81 6.49 17.20
C ILE A 109 12.27 5.50 18.22
N TYR A 110 13.12 4.60 18.73
CA TYR A 110 12.71 3.67 19.77
C TYR A 110 12.35 4.35 21.10
N GLU A 111 13.04 5.43 21.46
CA GLU A 111 12.65 6.27 22.61
C GLU A 111 11.25 6.86 22.42
N LYS A 112 10.97 7.44 21.25
CA LYS A 112 9.64 7.99 20.92
C LYS A 112 8.55 6.93 20.94
N ARG A 113 8.88 5.68 20.58
CA ARG A 113 7.98 4.52 20.66
C ARG A 113 7.79 3.99 22.09
N GLY A 114 8.52 4.53 23.07
CA GLY A 114 8.31 4.30 24.49
C GLY A 114 9.43 3.52 25.20
N LEU A 115 10.53 3.21 24.53
CA LEU A 115 11.69 2.62 25.20
C LEU A 115 12.41 3.66 26.07
N LYS A 116 13.00 3.22 27.17
CA LYS A 116 13.94 4.05 27.92
C LYS A 116 15.19 4.28 27.08
N LYS A 117 15.82 5.45 27.21
CA LYS A 117 17.04 5.83 26.49
C LYS A 117 18.12 4.74 26.45
N GLU A 118 18.41 4.12 27.59
CA GLU A 118 19.40 3.04 27.67
C GLU A 118 18.99 1.83 26.83
N THR A 119 17.74 1.38 26.95
CA THR A 119 17.20 0.25 26.19
C THR A 119 17.11 0.57 24.70
N ALA A 120 16.70 1.79 24.34
CA ALA A 120 16.57 2.23 22.97
C ALA A 120 17.93 2.21 22.24
N LEU A 121 18.99 2.67 22.92
CA LEU A 121 20.35 2.60 22.37
C LEU A 121 20.83 1.15 22.21
N THR A 122 20.53 0.28 23.18
CA THR A 122 20.87 -1.14 23.06
C THR A 122 20.14 -1.80 21.89
N VAL A 123 18.83 -1.57 21.76
CA VAL A 123 18.02 -2.12 20.65
C VAL A 123 18.51 -1.58 19.31
N ALA A 124 18.80 -0.29 19.20
CA ALA A 124 19.35 0.30 17.98
C ALA A 124 20.65 -0.39 17.58
N LYS A 125 21.60 -0.56 18.50
CA LYS A 125 22.87 -1.27 18.23
C LYS A 125 22.65 -2.71 17.76
N GLU A 126 21.84 -3.48 18.48
CA GLU A 126 21.58 -4.88 18.14
C GLU A 126 20.88 -5.03 16.78
N MET A 127 19.97 -4.10 16.43
CA MET A 127 19.28 -4.09 15.14
C MET A 127 20.21 -3.65 14.01
N THR A 128 21.04 -2.61 14.22
CA THR A 128 22.06 -2.16 13.26
C THR A 128 23.11 -3.23 12.98
N GLU A 129 23.57 -3.95 14.01
CA GLU A 129 24.52 -5.07 13.86
C GLU A 129 23.95 -6.23 13.03
N LYS A 130 22.64 -6.47 13.15
CA LYS A 130 21.96 -7.51 12.37
C LYS A 130 21.76 -7.08 10.92
N ASP A 131 21.14 -5.92 10.72
CA ASP A 131 20.85 -5.33 9.42
C ASP A 131 20.43 -3.86 9.60
N ALA A 132 21.39 -2.94 9.43
CA ALA A 132 21.15 -1.51 9.57
C ALA A 132 20.10 -1.00 8.59
N LEU A 133 20.20 -1.37 7.31
CA LEU A 133 19.27 -0.89 6.30
C LEU A 133 17.85 -1.40 6.58
N ALA A 134 17.68 -2.68 6.90
CA ALA A 134 16.36 -3.21 7.21
C ALA A 134 15.77 -2.65 8.51
N ALA A 135 16.61 -2.30 9.49
CA ALA A 135 16.16 -1.65 10.72
C ALA A 135 15.60 -0.25 10.43
N HIS A 136 16.33 0.57 9.66
CA HIS A 136 15.90 1.91 9.29
C HIS A 136 14.68 1.89 8.36
N VAL A 137 14.68 1.09 7.30
CA VAL A 137 13.54 0.94 6.36
C VAL A 137 12.25 0.48 7.04
N ARG A 138 12.36 -0.28 8.14
CA ARG A 138 11.18 -0.73 8.90
C ARG A 138 10.71 0.31 9.92
N ASP A 139 11.66 0.99 10.56
CA ASP A 139 11.38 1.78 11.76
C ASP A 139 11.25 3.30 11.53
N GLU A 140 11.71 3.79 10.38
CA GLU A 140 11.42 5.15 9.87
C GLU A 140 10.11 5.21 9.08
#